data_AF-A0A380W6R6-F1
#
_entry.id   AF-A0A380W6R6-F1
#
_cell.length_a   1.000
_cell.length_b   1.000
_cell.length_c   1.000
_cell.angle_alpha   90.00
_cell.angle_beta   90.00
_cell.angle_gamma   90.00
#
_symmetry.space_group_name_H-M   'P 1'
#
loop_
_entity.id
_entity.type
_entity.pdbx_description
1 polymer ?
#
loop_
_entity_poly.entity_id
_entity_poly.type
_entity_poly.pdbx_seq_one_letter_code
_entity_poly.pdbx_strand_id
1 'polypeptide(L)'
;MQLGEVIRGFEDEANAAEALIACGDVALLARVDAMTNRFGETVGEYASGAVRRFANLAGSEDWLGLMNILERASDPGSGCLTYMVGWSLKQDEAMSAVSDEGSPSHEGCTCGGHGGCS
;
A
#
# COMPACT_ATOMS: atom_id res chain seq x y z
N MET A 1 22.41 -13.37 -3.49
CA MET A 1 21.40 -12.35 -3.83
C MET A 1 21.62 -11.16 -2.91
N GLN A 2 21.81 -9.96 -3.46
CA GLN A 2 21.82 -8.73 -2.64
C GLN A 2 20.39 -8.21 -2.45
N LEU A 3 20.09 -7.52 -1.35
CA LEU A 3 18.75 -6.98 -1.09
C LEU A 3 18.26 -6.08 -2.24
N GLY A 4 19.13 -5.28 -2.84
CA GLY A 4 18.78 -4.45 -3.99
C GLY A 4 18.43 -5.25 -5.26
N GLU A 5 18.93 -6.47 -5.40
CA GLU A 5 18.59 -7.38 -6.51
C GLU A 5 17.22 -8.04 -6.27
N VAL A 6 16.93 -8.38 -5.01
CA VAL A 6 15.60 -8.87 -4.58
C VAL A 6 14.53 -7.81 -4.81
N ILE A 7 14.78 -6.57 -4.38
CA ILE A 7 13.84 -5.46 -4.55
C ILE A 7 13.58 -5.17 -6.04
N ARG A 8 14.63 -5.16 -6.86
CA ARG A 8 14.50 -5.01 -8.33
C ARG A 8 13.69 -6.13 -8.96
N GLY A 9 13.84 -7.35 -8.47
CA GLY A 9 13.05 -8.50 -8.94
C GLY A 9 11.54 -8.31 -8.71
N PHE A 10 11.15 -7.59 -7.66
CA PHE A 10 9.74 -7.29 -7.35
C PHE A 10 9.15 -6.12 -8.13
N GLU A 11 9.96 -5.36 -8.88
CA GLU A 11 9.43 -4.33 -9.78
C GLU A 11 8.72 -4.95 -11.00
N ASP A 12 9.00 -6.21 -11.30
CA ASP A 12 8.29 -6.99 -12.32
C ASP A 12 7.01 -7.62 -11.72
N GLU A 13 5.87 -7.36 -12.35
CA GLU A 13 4.55 -7.73 -11.84
C GLU A 13 4.34 -9.24 -11.78
N ALA A 14 4.86 -9.99 -12.75
CA ALA A 14 4.73 -11.45 -12.79
C ALA A 14 5.54 -12.08 -11.65
N ASN A 15 6.79 -11.65 -11.48
CA ASN A 15 7.65 -12.08 -10.39
C ASN A 15 7.06 -11.68 -9.02
N ALA A 16 6.49 -10.47 -8.91
CA ALA A 16 5.89 -9.99 -7.67
C ALA A 16 4.63 -10.79 -7.28
N ALA A 17 3.77 -11.11 -8.26
CA ALA A 17 2.59 -11.94 -8.04
C ALA A 17 2.97 -13.36 -7.59
N GLU A 18 3.90 -14.02 -8.30
CA GLU A 18 4.36 -15.36 -7.93
C GLU A 18 5.01 -15.37 -6.54
N ALA A 19 5.86 -14.38 -6.24
CA ALA A 19 6.50 -14.28 -4.95
C ALA A 19 5.49 -14.03 -3.82
N LEU A 20 4.47 -13.20 -4.03
CA LEU A 20 3.45 -12.92 -3.03
C LEU A 20 2.58 -14.16 -2.74
N ILE A 21 2.22 -14.93 -3.77
CA ILE A 21 1.50 -16.20 -3.63
C ILE A 21 2.38 -17.22 -2.88
N ALA A 22 3.67 -17.29 -3.22
CA ALA A 22 4.63 -18.19 -2.59
C ALA A 22 4.86 -17.87 -1.09
N CYS A 23 4.65 -16.62 -0.65
CA CYS A 23 4.71 -16.25 0.76
C CYS A 23 3.69 -17.00 1.64
N GLY A 24 2.60 -17.53 1.07
CA GLY A 24 1.61 -18.32 1.80
C GLY A 24 0.75 -17.55 2.81
N ASP A 25 0.85 -16.21 2.83
CA ASP A 25 0.01 -15.36 3.68
C ASP A 25 -1.32 -15.05 2.97
N VAL A 26 -2.28 -15.95 3.16
CA VAL A 26 -3.62 -15.86 2.56
C VAL A 26 -4.37 -14.61 3.03
N ALA A 27 -4.14 -14.15 4.26
CA ALA A 27 -4.79 -12.96 4.78
C ALA A 27 -4.27 -11.69 4.10
N LEU A 28 -2.95 -11.62 3.87
CA LEU A 28 -2.36 -10.54 3.09
C LEU A 28 -2.87 -10.56 1.65
N LEU A 29 -2.89 -11.73 1.01
CA LEU A 29 -3.35 -11.87 -0.36
C LEU A 29 -4.82 -11.44 -0.53
N ALA A 30 -5.69 -11.78 0.41
CA ALA A 30 -7.10 -11.38 0.38
C ALA A 30 -7.29 -9.85 0.49
N ARG A 31 -6.45 -9.18 1.28
CA ARG A 31 -6.50 -7.72 1.40
C ARG A 31 -5.96 -7.03 0.15
N VAL A 32 -4.89 -7.56 -0.43
CA VAL A 32 -4.37 -7.11 -1.72
C VAL A 32 -5.45 -7.25 -2.79
N ASP A 33 -6.11 -8.41 -2.88
CA ASP A 33 -7.20 -8.66 -3.84
C ASP A 33 -8.38 -7.69 -3.67
N ALA A 34 -8.75 -7.38 -2.43
CA ALA A 34 -9.78 -6.38 -2.16
C ALA A 34 -9.37 -4.98 -2.67
N MET A 35 -8.08 -4.65 -2.58
CA MET A 35 -7.57 -3.37 -3.06
C MET A 35 -7.46 -3.32 -4.57
N THR A 36 -6.99 -4.40 -5.18
CA THR A 36 -6.81 -4.49 -6.63
C THR A 36 -8.16 -4.41 -7.34
N ASN A 37 -9.19 -5.07 -6.80
CA ASN A 37 -10.56 -5.00 -7.30
C ASN A 37 -11.15 -3.57 -7.22
N ARG A 38 -10.76 -2.77 -6.24
CA ARG A 38 -11.24 -1.37 -6.10
C ARG A 38 -10.66 -0.46 -7.18
N PHE A 39 -9.41 -0.67 -7.56
CA PHE A 39 -8.68 0.22 -8.49
C PHE A 39 -8.53 -0.36 -9.89
N GLY A 40 -8.98 -1.60 -10.13
CA GLY A 40 -8.91 -2.26 -11.43
C GLY A 40 -7.49 -2.66 -11.84
N GLU A 41 -6.61 -2.90 -10.86
CA GLU A 41 -5.24 -3.39 -11.05
C GLU A 41 -5.17 -4.91 -10.81
N THR A 42 -4.08 -5.54 -11.22
CA THR A 42 -3.76 -6.93 -10.88
C THR A 42 -2.98 -7.02 -9.56
N VAL A 43 -2.94 -8.21 -8.96
CA VAL A 43 -2.12 -8.47 -7.75
C VAL A 43 -0.63 -8.16 -7.99
N GLY A 44 -0.12 -8.45 -9.19
CA GLY A 44 1.27 -8.15 -9.56
C GLY A 44 1.56 -6.67 -9.66
N GLU A 45 0.67 -5.91 -10.30
CA GLU A 45 0.72 -4.43 -10.36
C GLU A 45 0.67 -3.82 -8.96
N TYR A 46 -0.21 -4.31 -8.10
CA TYR A 46 -0.28 -3.83 -6.73
C TYR A 46 0.99 -4.12 -5.95
N ALA A 47 1.51 -5.36 -6.03
CA ALA A 47 2.69 -5.77 -5.29
C ALA A 47 3.95 -5.00 -5.73
N SER A 48 4.18 -4.85 -7.02
CA SER A 48 5.30 -4.04 -7.54
C SER A 48 5.15 -2.57 -7.19
N GLY A 49 3.93 -2.04 -7.27
CA GLY A 49 3.57 -0.69 -6.85
C GLY A 49 3.80 -0.46 -5.36
N ALA A 50 3.45 -1.42 -4.51
CA ALA A 50 3.66 -1.38 -3.07
C ALA A 50 5.14 -1.34 -2.71
N VAL A 51 5.97 -2.20 -3.32
CA VAL A 51 7.42 -2.17 -3.16
C VAL A 51 7.98 -0.79 -3.52
N ARG A 52 7.52 -0.20 -4.64
CA ARG A 52 7.93 1.15 -5.06
C ARG A 52 7.44 2.23 -4.09
N ARG A 53 6.22 2.13 -3.55
CA ARG A 53 5.69 3.06 -2.54
C ARG A 53 6.52 3.00 -1.26
N PHE A 54 6.81 1.80 -0.76
CA PHE A 54 7.68 1.60 0.39
C PHE A 54 9.06 2.23 0.14
N ALA A 55 9.72 1.89 -0.96
CA ALA A 55 11.06 2.39 -1.27
C ALA A 55 11.13 3.92 -1.30
N ASN A 56 10.07 4.59 -1.74
CA ASN A 56 10.01 6.04 -1.86
C ASN A 56 9.51 6.78 -0.60
N LEU A 57 8.67 6.15 0.22
CA LEU A 57 7.92 6.83 1.28
C LEU A 57 8.21 6.31 2.69
N ALA A 58 8.79 5.11 2.83
CA ALA A 58 9.09 4.52 4.13
C ALA A 58 10.09 5.37 4.92
N GLY A 59 9.76 5.60 6.20
CA GLY A 59 10.62 6.32 7.13
C GLY A 59 11.69 5.42 7.75
N SER A 60 12.59 6.01 8.53
CA SER A 60 13.69 5.27 9.18
C SER A 60 13.21 4.11 10.05
N GLU A 61 12.10 4.26 10.75
CA GLU A 61 11.51 3.19 11.59
C GLU A 61 10.97 2.03 10.75
N ASP A 62 10.37 2.33 9.60
CA ASP A 62 9.86 1.32 8.68
C ASP A 62 11.01 0.49 8.08
N TRP A 63 12.11 1.15 7.70
CA TRP A 63 13.33 0.51 7.23
C TRP A 63 14.00 -0.34 8.32
N LEU A 64 14.02 0.12 9.57
CA LEU A 64 14.50 -0.68 10.70
C LEU A 64 13.61 -1.90 10.95
N GLY A 65 12.29 -1.74 10.84
CA GLY A 65 11.35 -2.86 10.94
C GLY A 65 11.59 -3.91 9.86
N LEU A 66 11.83 -3.49 8.61
CA LEU A 66 12.23 -4.39 7.52
C LEU A 66 13.52 -5.12 7.85
N MET A 67 14.58 -4.42 8.29
CA MET A 67 15.85 -5.06 8.62
C MET A 67 15.70 -6.12 9.72
N ASN A 68 14.89 -5.85 10.75
CA ASN A 68 14.60 -6.83 11.80
C ASN A 68 13.92 -8.11 11.27
N ILE A 69 13.04 -7.98 10.27
CA ILE A 69 12.42 -9.13 9.59
C ILE A 69 13.49 -9.89 8.81
N LEU A 70 14.30 -9.20 8.01
CA LEU A 70 15.32 -9.82 7.17
C LEU A 70 16.38 -10.58 7.98
N GLU A 71 16.77 -10.06 9.15
CA GLU A 71 17.72 -10.73 10.04
C GLU A 71 17.23 -12.06 10.60
N ARG A 72 15.91 -12.26 10.65
CA ARG A 72 15.26 -13.42 11.28
C ARG A 72 14.61 -14.36 10.28
N ALA A 73 14.41 -13.89 9.05
CA ALA A 73 13.71 -14.64 8.02
C ALA A 73 14.56 -15.78 7.47
N SER A 74 13.97 -16.97 7.43
CA SER A 74 14.55 -18.13 6.72
C SER A 74 14.55 -17.92 5.21
N ASP A 75 13.57 -17.14 4.73
CA ASP A 75 13.49 -16.64 3.36
C ASP A 75 13.40 -15.10 3.39
N PRO A 76 14.54 -14.40 3.25
CA PRO A 76 14.58 -12.95 3.24
C PRO A 76 13.79 -12.33 2.07
N GLY A 77 13.63 -13.04 0.95
CA GLY A 77 12.90 -12.55 -0.21
C GLY A 77 11.41 -12.42 0.10
N SER A 78 10.78 -13.52 0.53
CA SER A 78 9.38 -13.51 0.95
C SER A 78 9.13 -12.61 2.16
N GLY A 79 10.05 -12.57 3.13
CA GLY A 79 9.96 -11.65 4.27
C GLY A 79 10.00 -10.18 3.84
N CYS A 80 10.88 -9.83 2.89
CA CYS A 80 10.97 -8.49 2.32
C CYS A 80 9.65 -8.09 1.65
N LEU A 81 9.16 -8.92 0.74
CA LEU A 81 7.96 -8.63 -0.04
C LEU A 81 6.73 -8.49 0.86
N THR A 82 6.53 -9.44 1.76
CA THR A 82 5.40 -9.46 2.70
C THR A 82 5.37 -8.20 3.56
N TYR A 83 6.53 -7.76 4.04
CA TYR A 83 6.64 -6.56 4.86
C TYR A 83 6.30 -5.30 4.07
N MET A 84 6.89 -5.13 2.87
CA MET A 84 6.67 -3.96 2.03
C MET A 84 5.20 -3.86 1.57
N VAL A 85 4.63 -4.98 1.11
CA VAL A 85 3.21 -5.03 0.70
C VAL A 85 2.29 -4.75 1.88
N GLY A 86 2.54 -5.37 3.04
CA GLY A 86 1.76 -5.13 4.25
C GLY A 86 1.87 -3.70 4.77
N TRP A 87 3.02 -3.04 4.60
CA TRP A 87 3.20 -1.63 4.93
C TRP A 87 2.40 -0.73 4.00
N SER A 88 2.53 -0.90 2.68
CA SER A 88 1.82 -0.07 1.70
C SER A 88 0.32 -0.22 1.83
N LEU A 89 -0.15 -1.44 2.05
CA LEU A 89 -1.56 -1.72 2.18
C LEU A 89 -2.19 -1.04 3.40
N LYS A 90 -1.48 -0.95 4.53
CA LYS A 90 -1.96 -0.15 5.68
C LYS A 90 -2.12 1.34 5.33
N GLN A 91 -1.20 1.89 4.54
CA GLN A 91 -1.26 3.29 4.11
C GLN A 91 -2.43 3.52 3.14
N ASP A 92 -2.58 2.63 2.15
CA ASP A 92 -3.63 2.71 1.14
C ASP A 92 -5.03 2.53 1.76
N GLU A 93 -5.19 1.61 2.72
CA GLU A 93 -6.41 1.44 3.52
C GLU A 93 -6.72 2.70 4.35
N ALA A 94 -5.71 3.27 5.00
CA ALA A 94 -5.87 4.51 5.76
C ALA A 94 -6.33 5.67 4.87
N MET A 95 -5.70 5.87 3.70
CA MET A 95 -6.08 6.89 2.72
C MET A 95 -7.51 6.67 2.16
N SER A 96 -7.88 5.41 1.94
CA SER A 96 -9.22 5.04 1.47
C SER A 96 -10.30 5.32 2.50
N ALA A 97 -10.02 5.10 3.79
CA ALA A 97 -10.95 5.38 4.88
C ALA A 97 -11.26 6.89 5.01
N VAL A 98 -10.25 7.75 4.90
CA VAL A 98 -10.46 9.23 4.94
C VAL A 98 -11.29 9.73 3.77
N SER A 99 -11.24 9.03 2.63
CA SER A 99 -12.02 9.38 1.44
C SER A 99 -13.48 8.94 1.53
N ASP A 100 -13.78 7.90 2.32
CA ASP A 100 -15.14 7.39 2.56
C ASP A 100 -15.87 8.19 3.66
N GLU A 101 -15.15 8.64 4.68
CA GLU A 101 -15.68 9.49 5.77
C GLU A 101 -15.80 10.98 5.39
N GLY A 102 -15.54 11.35 4.13
CA GLY A 102 -15.26 12.73 3.73
C GLY A 102 -15.90 13.20 2.43
N SER A 103 -17.21 12.99 2.24
CA SER A 103 -18.01 14.06 1.64
C SER A 103 -18.51 14.95 2.77
N PRO A 104 -17.87 16.10 3.07
CA PRO A 104 -18.60 17.15 3.74
C PRO A 104 -19.68 17.56 2.72
N SER A 105 -20.92 17.13 2.97
CA SER A 105 -22.07 17.83 2.42
C SER A 105 -21.79 19.31 2.65
N HIS A 106 -21.61 20.07 1.57
CA HIS A 106 -21.57 21.52 1.63
C HIS A 106 -23.00 21.98 1.94
N GLU A 107 -23.48 21.65 3.15
CA GLU A 107 -24.75 22.07 3.69
C GLU A 107 -24.56 23.51 4.13
N GLY A 108 -24.84 24.43 3.19
CA GLY A 108 -24.93 25.85 3.46
C GLY A 108 -23.74 26.68 3.00
N CYS A 109 -23.70 27.00 1.69
CA CYS A 109 -23.34 28.36 1.31
C CYS A 109 -24.44 29.31 1.83
N THR A 110 -24.35 29.69 3.11
CA THR A 110 -25.09 30.82 3.66
C THR A 110 -24.22 32.07 3.57
N CYS A 111 -24.02 32.57 2.34
CA CYS A 111 -23.74 33.99 2.17
C CYS A 111 -25.09 34.71 2.37
N GLY A 112 -25.40 34.94 3.64
CA GLY A 112 -26.65 35.52 4.09
C GLY A 112 -27.00 36.80 3.35
N GLY A 113 -28.23 36.82 2.85
CA GLY A 113 -28.88 38.06 2.45
C GLY A 113 -28.89 39.05 3.61
N HIS A 114 -28.42 40.26 3.36
CA HIS A 114 -28.95 41.45 3.99
C HIS A 114 -29.50 42.33 2.87
N GLY A 115 -30.82 42.43 2.84
CA GLY A 115 -31.54 43.37 1.99
C GLY A 115 -31.27 44.81 2.40
N GLY A 116 -31.38 45.71 1.42
CA GLY A 116 -31.33 47.16 1.63
C GLY A 116 -30.93 47.91 0.38
N CYS A 117 -31.81 47.97 -0.63
CA CYS A 117 -31.76 49.02 -1.64
C CYS A 117 -32.95 49.95 -1.41
N SER A 118 -32.67 51.13 -0.84
CA SER A 118 -33.51 52.34 -0.83
C SER A 118 -32.59 53.54 -0.98
#